data_AF-A0A4P7GJB6-F1
#
_entry.id   AF-A0A4P7GJB6-F1
#
_cell.length_a   1.000
_cell.length_b   1.000
_cell.length_c   1.000
_cell.angle_alpha   90.00
_cell.angle_beta   90.00
_cell.angle_gamma   90.00
#
_symmetry.space_group_name_H-M   'P 1'
#
loop_
_entity.id
_entity.type
_entity.pdbx_description
1 polymer ?
#
loop_
_entity_poly.entity_id
_entity_poly.type
_entity_poly.pdbx_seq_one_letter_code
_entity_poly.pdbx_strand_id
1 'polypeptide(L)'
;MIAARWYARPEGDGLTLRKPPRLASWNKSTDPDQVRLREYLEDTAKLLAPAMVASGPWALLLEVGLPTGRDLVDMADLDNYAFPLASRLRTADLVSVWCSKRHADRSRVLVAPAHVTAGPSGTYTVRTTASAQTTAYKEQVRSAVVGAAAIPAGAVQLQVAFAVGPQRNWLTLWKPTIDALDPLLGRTREDRDWHPQDGRITDLGLHVTVDSSLGHDVLVSIAAAAAATGKALSR
;
A
#
# COMPACT_ATOMS: atom_id res chain seq x y z
N MET A 1 9.87 23.98 3.65
CA MET A 1 8.59 23.23 3.70
C MET A 1 8.91 21.75 3.81
N ILE A 2 8.33 21.06 4.78
CA ILE A 2 8.47 19.61 4.93
C ILE A 2 7.55 18.98 3.88
N ALA A 3 8.08 18.09 3.05
CA ALA A 3 7.31 17.36 2.05
C ALA A 3 7.62 15.87 2.17
N ALA A 4 6.57 15.04 2.11
CA ALA A 4 6.75 13.61 1.99
C ALA A 4 7.43 13.30 0.64
N ARG A 5 8.45 12.44 0.66
CA ARG A 5 9.12 11.99 -0.57
C ARG A 5 8.29 10.90 -1.24
N TRP A 6 8.38 10.89 -2.57
CA TRP A 6 7.84 9.86 -3.43
C TRP A 6 8.99 9.03 -3.98
N TYR A 7 8.78 7.72 -4.09
CA TYR A 7 9.77 6.83 -4.69
C TYR A 7 9.19 6.17 -5.92
N ALA A 8 10.03 5.85 -6.90
CA ALA A 8 9.63 5.12 -8.09
C ALA A 8 9.15 3.71 -7.73
N ARG A 9 8.24 3.18 -8.54
CA ARG A 9 7.94 1.75 -8.55
C ARG A 9 9.20 0.99 -8.98
N PRO A 10 9.64 -0.04 -8.24
CA PRO A 10 10.73 -0.90 -8.71
C PRO A 10 10.47 -1.47 -10.11
N GLU A 11 11.49 -1.45 -10.95
CA GLU A 11 11.48 -2.03 -12.30
C GLU A 11 12.37 -3.28 -12.34
N GLY A 12 11.97 -4.27 -13.15
CA GLY A 12 12.68 -5.53 -13.32
C GLY A 12 11.75 -6.74 -13.24
N ASP A 13 12.27 -7.92 -13.58
CA ASP A 13 11.47 -9.15 -13.68
C ASP A 13 10.95 -9.67 -12.34
N GLY A 14 11.66 -9.35 -11.25
CA GLY A 14 11.39 -9.89 -9.92
C GLY A 14 11.59 -11.40 -9.81
N LEU A 15 11.23 -11.94 -8.65
CA LEU A 15 11.20 -13.37 -8.37
C LEU A 15 9.76 -13.87 -8.38
N THR A 16 9.52 -15.01 -9.01
CA THR A 16 8.21 -15.67 -8.95
C THR A 16 8.00 -16.28 -7.56
N LEU A 17 6.88 -15.96 -6.92
CA LEU A 17 6.53 -16.49 -5.62
C LEU A 17 6.23 -18.00 -5.68
N ARG A 18 6.82 -18.77 -4.76
CA ARG A 18 6.59 -20.23 -4.66
C ARG A 18 5.30 -20.57 -3.90
N LYS A 19 4.79 -19.64 -3.12
CA LYS A 19 3.53 -19.73 -2.37
C LYS A 19 2.64 -18.54 -2.76
N PRO A 20 1.32 -18.74 -2.93
CA PRO A 20 0.42 -17.65 -3.27
C PRO A 20 0.40 -16.60 -2.14
N PRO A 21 0.37 -15.29 -2.46
CA PRO A 21 0.15 -14.24 -1.47
C PRO A 21 -1.08 -14.52 -0.63
N ARG A 22 -1.00 -14.21 0.66
CA ARG A 22 -2.09 -14.37 1.63
C ARG A 22 -2.44 -13.02 2.23
N LEU A 23 -3.73 -12.78 2.39
CA LEU A 23 -4.24 -11.62 3.11
C LEU A 23 -3.84 -11.72 4.59
N ALA A 24 -3.73 -10.58 5.26
CA ALA A 24 -3.65 -10.53 6.71
C ALA A 24 -4.82 -11.32 7.32
N SER A 25 -4.50 -12.23 8.24
CA SER A 25 -5.48 -13.01 8.99
C SER A 25 -5.50 -12.53 10.44
N TRP A 26 -6.70 -12.47 11.02
CA TRP A 26 -6.93 -12.16 12.43
C TRP A 26 -7.41 -13.40 13.21
N ASN A 27 -7.38 -14.57 12.57
CA ASN A 27 -7.77 -15.83 13.19
C ASN A 27 -6.73 -16.26 14.25
N LYS A 28 -7.11 -17.24 15.09
CA LYS A 28 -6.21 -17.86 16.07
C LYS A 28 -4.97 -18.44 15.39
N SER A 29 -3.82 -18.44 16.06
CA SER A 29 -2.52 -18.82 15.49
C SER A 29 -2.44 -20.24 14.90
N THR A 30 -3.34 -21.14 15.31
CA THR A 30 -3.47 -22.52 14.82
C THR A 30 -4.46 -22.66 13.66
N ASP A 31 -5.16 -21.59 13.30
CA ASP A 31 -6.09 -21.58 12.18
C ASP A 31 -5.35 -21.84 10.85
N PRO A 32 -5.91 -22.64 9.93
CA PRO A 32 -5.28 -22.95 8.66
C PRO A 32 -4.83 -21.72 7.86
N ASP A 33 -5.56 -20.61 7.93
CA ASP A 33 -5.19 -19.39 7.20
C ASP A 33 -3.98 -18.69 7.83
N GLN A 34 -3.83 -18.74 9.15
CA GLN A 34 -2.62 -18.26 9.83
C GLN A 34 -1.40 -19.11 9.49
N VAL A 35 -1.57 -20.44 9.45
CA VAL A 35 -0.48 -21.35 9.07
C VAL A 35 -0.02 -21.04 7.64
N ARG A 36 -0.96 -20.95 6.69
CA ARG A 36 -0.66 -20.62 5.28
C ARG A 36 -0.02 -19.23 5.13
N LEU A 37 -0.46 -18.23 5.91
CA LEU A 37 0.13 -16.91 5.92
C LEU A 37 1.59 -16.97 6.39
N ARG A 38 1.89 -17.65 7.50
CA ARG A 38 3.27 -17.82 7.98
C ARG A 38 4.15 -18.53 6.97
N GLU A 39 3.67 -19.64 6.38
CA GLU A 39 4.41 -20.37 5.35
C GLU A 39 4.76 -19.49 4.15
N TYR A 40 3.80 -18.70 3.66
CA TYR A 40 4.02 -17.75 2.58
C TYR A 40 5.09 -16.71 2.96
N LEU A 41 4.99 -16.12 4.15
CA LEU A 41 5.90 -15.08 4.61
C LEU A 41 7.33 -15.60 4.82
N GLU A 42 7.49 -16.79 5.42
CA GLU A 42 8.79 -17.42 5.62
C GLU A 42 9.43 -17.85 4.30
N ASP A 43 8.66 -18.44 3.39
CA ASP A 43 9.15 -18.83 2.07
C ASP A 43 9.61 -17.61 1.27
N THR A 44 8.81 -16.53 1.27
CA THR A 44 9.11 -15.29 0.54
C THR A 44 10.33 -14.58 1.12
N ALA A 45 10.47 -14.53 2.45
CA ALA A 45 11.65 -13.96 3.09
C ALA A 45 12.93 -14.74 2.73
N LYS A 46 12.87 -16.07 2.72
CA LYS A 46 14.00 -16.92 2.27
C LYS A 46 14.32 -16.71 0.79
N LEU A 47 13.30 -16.53 -0.05
CA LEU A 47 13.45 -16.27 -1.48
C LEU A 47 14.15 -14.94 -1.75
N LEU A 48 13.80 -13.89 -0.98
CA LEU A 48 14.36 -12.54 -1.14
C LEU A 48 15.72 -12.35 -0.46
N ALA A 49 16.09 -13.19 0.52
CA ALA A 49 17.31 -13.02 1.31
C ALA A 49 18.59 -12.78 0.47
N PRO A 50 18.83 -13.48 -0.66
CA PRO A 50 20.01 -13.22 -1.49
C PRO A 50 20.00 -11.84 -2.18
N ALA A 51 18.81 -11.31 -2.47
CA ALA A 51 18.64 -9.99 -3.09
C ALA A 51 18.64 -8.84 -2.07
N MET A 52 18.53 -9.15 -0.77
CA MET A 52 18.40 -8.16 0.31
C MET A 52 19.72 -7.54 0.76
N VAL A 53 20.74 -7.53 -0.11
CA VAL A 53 22.07 -7.04 0.22
C VAL A 53 22.33 -5.72 -0.49
N ALA A 54 21.86 -4.63 0.11
CA ALA A 54 22.32 -3.28 -0.19
C ALA A 54 22.11 -2.42 1.05
N SER A 55 23.17 -1.73 1.49
CA SER A 55 23.05 -0.67 2.48
C SER A 55 22.24 0.49 1.90
N GLY A 56 21.30 1.04 2.68
CA GLY A 56 20.55 2.24 2.32
C GLY A 56 19.10 1.98 1.86
N PRO A 57 18.36 3.04 1.52
CA PRO A 57 16.93 2.98 1.30
C PRO A 57 16.54 2.02 0.17
N TRP A 58 15.54 1.17 0.42
CA TRP A 58 15.05 0.20 -0.54
C TRP A 58 13.52 0.20 -0.63
N ALA A 59 13.02 -0.32 -1.74
CA ALA A 59 11.61 -0.42 -2.05
C ALA A 59 11.22 -1.88 -2.32
N LEU A 60 10.03 -2.25 -1.85
CA LEU A 60 9.38 -3.53 -2.11
C LEU A 60 8.35 -3.37 -3.22
N LEU A 61 8.26 -4.35 -4.12
CA LEU A 61 7.14 -4.51 -5.05
C LEU A 61 6.55 -5.92 -4.88
N LEU A 62 5.23 -5.99 -4.64
CA LEU A 62 4.45 -7.23 -4.65
C LEU A 62 3.40 -7.20 -5.77
N GLU A 63 3.54 -8.09 -6.75
CA GLU A 63 2.56 -8.25 -7.83
C GLU A 63 1.72 -9.51 -7.58
N VAL A 64 0.46 -9.31 -7.18
CA VAL A 64 -0.51 -10.38 -6.90
C VAL A 64 -1.17 -10.82 -8.21
N GLY A 65 -0.84 -12.04 -8.64
CA GLY A 65 -1.52 -12.74 -9.72
C GLY A 65 -2.79 -13.42 -9.21
N LEU A 66 -3.93 -13.07 -9.79
CA LEU A 66 -5.23 -13.66 -9.47
C LEU A 66 -5.76 -14.45 -10.69
N PRO A 67 -6.53 -15.54 -10.49
CA PRO A 67 -7.16 -16.25 -11.60
C PRO A 67 -8.11 -15.35 -12.39
N THR A 68 -8.31 -15.61 -13.69
CA THR A 68 -9.18 -14.81 -14.58
C THR A 68 -10.63 -14.73 -14.10
N GLY A 69 -11.12 -15.75 -13.39
CA GLY A 69 -12.48 -15.78 -12.83
C GLY A 69 -12.66 -15.02 -11.52
N ARG A 70 -11.61 -14.39 -10.97
CA ARG A 70 -11.67 -13.68 -9.69
C ARG A 70 -11.68 -12.18 -9.90
N ASP A 71 -12.68 -11.51 -9.35
CA ASP A 71 -12.83 -10.06 -9.43
C ASP A 71 -11.61 -9.30 -8.87
N LEU A 72 -11.15 -8.28 -9.60
CA LEU A 72 -10.03 -7.41 -9.22
C LEU A 72 -10.45 -6.17 -8.44
N VAL A 73 -11.69 -5.71 -8.51
CA VAL A 73 -12.18 -4.42 -7.98
C VAL A 73 -13.11 -4.56 -6.77
N ASP A 74 -13.71 -5.73 -6.55
CA ASP A 74 -14.65 -5.95 -5.44
C ASP A 74 -14.07 -6.79 -4.30
N MET A 75 -12.83 -7.28 -4.44
CA MET A 75 -12.15 -8.09 -3.43
C MET A 75 -10.65 -7.81 -3.43
N ALA A 76 -9.94 -8.36 -2.43
CA ALA A 76 -8.48 -8.44 -2.41
C ALA A 76 -7.80 -7.06 -2.24
N ASP A 77 -8.11 -6.39 -1.14
CA ASP A 77 -7.49 -5.12 -0.76
C ASP A 77 -5.97 -5.27 -0.71
N LEU A 78 -5.26 -4.39 -1.41
CA LEU A 78 -3.82 -4.54 -1.63
C LEU A 78 -3.00 -4.31 -0.37
N ASP A 79 -3.47 -3.45 0.53
CA ASP A 79 -2.84 -3.25 1.84
C ASP A 79 -2.89 -4.53 2.68
N ASN A 80 -3.97 -5.31 2.60
CA ASN A 80 -4.08 -6.60 3.28
C ASN A 80 -3.11 -7.66 2.73
N TYR A 81 -2.64 -7.54 1.49
CA TYR A 81 -1.53 -8.36 0.96
C TYR A 81 -0.16 -7.80 1.34
N ALA A 82 0.02 -6.49 1.19
CA ALA A 82 1.30 -5.83 1.34
C ALA A 82 1.75 -5.75 2.81
N PHE A 83 0.84 -5.44 3.73
CA PHE A 83 1.13 -5.23 5.15
C PHE A 83 1.85 -6.40 5.84
N PRO A 84 1.38 -7.67 5.73
CA PRO A 84 2.07 -8.77 6.39
C PRO A 84 3.47 -9.02 5.81
N LEU A 85 3.65 -8.88 4.50
CA LEU A 85 4.96 -9.04 3.86
C LEU A 85 5.93 -7.91 4.23
N ALA A 86 5.49 -6.67 4.13
CA ALA A 86 6.29 -5.51 4.52
C ALA A 86 6.67 -5.57 6.00
N SER A 87 5.75 -5.99 6.88
CA SER A 87 6.03 -6.18 8.30
C SER A 87 7.07 -7.26 8.54
N ARG A 88 7.03 -8.37 7.78
CA ARG A 88 7.98 -9.48 7.90
C ARG A 88 9.39 -9.13 7.45
N LEU A 89 9.52 -8.27 6.43
CA LEU A 89 10.79 -7.86 5.82
C LEU A 89 11.34 -6.54 6.39
N ARG A 90 10.59 -5.88 7.28
CA ARG A 90 10.85 -4.52 7.72
C ARG A 90 12.27 -4.34 8.27
N THR A 91 12.98 -3.39 7.69
CA THR A 91 14.17 -2.74 8.27
C THR A 91 13.94 -1.23 8.36
N ALA A 92 14.89 -0.49 8.94
CA ALA A 92 14.83 0.97 8.96
C ALA A 92 14.91 1.59 7.55
N ASP A 93 15.45 0.85 6.58
CA ASP A 93 15.68 1.30 5.22
C ASP A 93 14.52 1.00 4.26
N LEU A 94 13.45 0.32 4.71
CA LEU A 94 12.25 0.13 3.90
C LEU A 94 11.49 1.47 3.80
N VAL A 95 11.63 2.15 2.67
CA VAL A 95 11.06 3.50 2.46
C VAL A 95 9.89 3.54 1.48
N SER A 96 9.66 2.47 0.72
CA SER A 96 8.55 2.40 -0.22
C SER A 96 8.04 0.97 -0.40
N VAL A 97 6.72 0.82 -0.49
CA VAL A 97 6.05 -0.45 -0.75
C VAL A 97 5.05 -0.25 -1.87
N TRP A 98 5.24 -1.00 -2.94
CA TRP A 98 4.34 -1.09 -4.06
C TRP A 98 3.61 -2.43 -4.02
N CYS A 99 2.31 -2.42 -4.28
CA CYS A 99 1.52 -3.61 -4.44
C CYS A 99 0.57 -3.42 -5.62
N SER A 100 0.42 -4.43 -6.46
CA SER A 100 -0.54 -4.40 -7.57
C SER A 100 -1.23 -5.75 -7.69
N LYS A 101 -2.45 -5.78 -8.19
CA LYS A 101 -3.13 -7.03 -8.58
C LYS A 101 -3.53 -7.01 -10.05
N ARG A 102 -3.41 -8.16 -10.68
CA ARG A 102 -3.82 -8.40 -12.08
C ARG A 102 -4.19 -9.85 -12.27
N HIS A 103 -4.88 -10.16 -13.35
CA HIS A 103 -5.05 -11.55 -13.75
C HIS A 103 -3.71 -12.11 -14.24
N ALA A 104 -3.21 -13.13 -13.56
CA ALA A 104 -1.97 -13.83 -13.90
C ALA A 104 -1.87 -15.15 -13.13
N ASP A 105 -1.27 -16.17 -13.77
CA ASP A 105 -1.10 -17.50 -13.16
C ASP A 105 -0.10 -17.52 -12.00
N ARG A 106 0.72 -16.47 -11.88
CA ARG A 106 1.82 -16.37 -10.93
C ARG A 106 1.89 -14.97 -10.34
N SER A 107 2.19 -14.93 -9.04
CA SER A 107 2.52 -13.70 -8.33
C SER A 107 4.04 -13.50 -8.32
N ARG A 108 4.48 -12.25 -8.30
CA ARG A 108 5.90 -11.87 -8.31
C ARG A 108 6.24 -10.94 -7.16
N VAL A 109 7.50 -10.91 -6.77
CA VAL A 109 8.04 -10.01 -5.76
C VAL A 109 9.39 -9.48 -6.19
N LEU A 110 9.66 -8.21 -5.92
CA LEU A 110 10.94 -7.56 -6.21
C LEU A 110 11.33 -6.67 -5.04
N VAL A 111 12.63 -6.67 -4.72
CA VAL A 111 13.26 -5.68 -3.85
C VAL A 111 14.34 -4.98 -4.66
N ALA A 112 14.42 -3.66 -4.55
CA ALA A 112 15.38 -2.85 -5.28
C ALA A 112 15.77 -1.61 -4.46
N PRO A 113 16.93 -0.97 -4.75
CA PRO A 113 17.23 0.36 -4.23
C PRO A 113 16.09 1.35 -4.51
N ALA A 114 15.80 2.21 -3.54
CA ALA A 114 14.73 3.20 -3.70
C ALA A 114 15.23 4.42 -4.46
N HIS A 115 14.47 4.84 -5.48
CA HIS A 115 14.77 6.01 -6.29
C HIS A 115 13.73 7.10 -6.03
N VAL A 116 14.16 8.27 -5.54
CA VAL A 116 13.27 9.41 -5.30
C VAL A 116 12.76 9.95 -6.65
N THR A 117 11.48 10.34 -6.70
CA THR A 117 10.85 10.97 -7.87
C THR A 117 10.18 12.29 -7.49
N ALA A 118 9.74 13.04 -8.50
CA ALA A 118 8.92 14.25 -8.29
C ALA A 118 7.55 13.94 -7.67
N GLY A 119 7.12 12.67 -7.69
CA GLY A 119 5.80 12.26 -7.27
C GLY A 119 4.71 12.53 -8.32
N PRO A 120 3.47 12.10 -8.02
CA PRO A 120 2.31 12.37 -8.85
C PRO A 120 1.90 13.86 -8.80
N SER A 121 1.28 14.35 -9.88
CA SER A 121 0.59 15.64 -9.87
C SER A 121 -0.76 15.54 -9.17
N GLY A 122 -1.29 16.67 -8.68
CA GLY A 122 -2.62 16.71 -8.07
C GLY A 122 -2.74 15.91 -6.77
N THR A 123 -1.97 16.30 -5.75
CA THR A 123 -1.99 15.63 -4.44
C THR A 123 -2.84 16.39 -3.42
N TYR A 124 -3.48 15.64 -2.53
CA TYR A 124 -4.15 16.16 -1.34
C TYR A 124 -3.20 15.98 -0.15
N THR A 125 -2.86 17.05 0.55
CA THR A 125 -1.92 16.99 1.67
C THR A 125 -2.56 17.49 2.96
N VAL A 126 -2.34 16.75 4.05
CA VAL A 126 -2.81 17.10 5.40
C VAL A 126 -1.79 16.73 6.45
N ARG A 127 -1.70 17.56 7.50
CA ARG A 127 -0.96 17.26 8.71
C ARG A 127 -1.93 16.74 9.76
N THR A 128 -1.68 15.54 10.28
CA THR A 128 -2.44 14.95 11.38
C THR A 128 -1.63 15.02 12.66
N THR A 129 -2.30 15.33 13.76
CA THR A 129 -1.76 15.31 15.13
C THR A 129 -2.40 14.20 15.96
N ALA A 130 -3.48 13.61 15.45
CA ALA A 130 -4.22 12.55 16.12
C ALA A 130 -3.49 11.19 16.03
N SER A 131 -3.77 10.31 16.99
CA SER A 131 -3.28 8.94 16.96
C SER A 131 -3.99 8.12 15.87
N ALA A 132 -3.23 7.36 15.08
CA ALA A 132 -3.73 6.51 14.00
C ALA A 132 -4.74 5.44 14.43
N GLN A 133 -4.85 5.16 15.74
CA GLN A 133 -5.84 4.24 16.31
C GLN A 133 -7.19 4.90 16.62
N THR A 134 -7.33 6.21 16.42
CA THR A 134 -8.52 6.98 16.79
C THR A 134 -9.31 7.42 15.56
N THR A 135 -10.62 7.62 15.73
CA THR A 135 -11.48 8.20 14.68
C THR A 135 -11.00 9.59 14.25
N ALA A 136 -10.47 10.39 15.19
CA ALA A 136 -9.94 11.72 14.90
C ALA A 136 -8.83 11.72 13.83
N TYR A 137 -8.01 10.66 13.77
CA TYR A 137 -7.02 10.53 12.69
C TYR A 137 -7.71 10.37 11.33
N LYS A 138 -8.71 9.51 11.23
CA LYS A 138 -9.45 9.28 9.98
C LYS A 138 -10.20 10.55 9.54
N GLU A 139 -10.78 11.29 10.49
CA GLU A 139 -11.43 12.58 10.23
C GLU A 139 -10.46 13.64 9.68
N GLN A 140 -9.27 13.76 10.28
CA GLN A 140 -8.24 14.67 9.79
C GLN A 140 -7.78 14.28 8.38
N VAL A 141 -7.53 13.00 8.11
CA VAL A 141 -7.21 12.51 6.76
C VAL A 141 -8.32 12.82 5.76
N ARG A 142 -9.58 12.49 6.12
CA ARG A 142 -10.76 12.72 5.27
C ARG A 142 -10.95 14.18 4.90
N SER A 143 -10.65 15.11 5.81
CA SER A 143 -10.77 16.55 5.52
C SER A 143 -9.91 17.02 4.34
N ALA A 144 -8.83 16.29 4.01
CA ALA A 144 -7.98 16.60 2.86
C ALA A 144 -8.68 16.32 1.52
N VAL A 145 -9.65 15.41 1.51
CA VAL A 145 -10.25 14.84 0.28
C VAL A 145 -11.78 15.01 0.22
N VAL A 146 -12.42 15.55 1.26
CA VAL A 146 -13.89 15.63 1.36
C VAL A 146 -14.54 16.46 0.24
N GLY A 147 -13.83 17.46 -0.30
CA GLY A 147 -14.29 18.28 -1.44
C GLY A 147 -13.83 17.79 -2.81
N ALA A 148 -13.10 16.68 -2.87
CA ALA A 148 -12.61 16.12 -4.13
C ALA A 148 -13.74 15.44 -4.91
N ALA A 149 -13.63 15.46 -6.24
CA ALA A 149 -14.52 14.65 -7.07
C ALA A 149 -14.24 13.16 -6.83
N ALA A 150 -15.30 12.38 -6.62
CA ALA A 150 -15.19 10.93 -6.50
C ALA A 150 -14.62 10.34 -7.80
N ILE A 151 -13.75 9.33 -7.66
CA ILE A 151 -13.14 8.67 -8.80
C ILE A 151 -14.19 7.78 -9.47
N PRO A 152 -14.44 7.91 -10.79
CA PRO A 152 -15.40 7.10 -11.52
C PRO A 152 -15.21 5.61 -11.28
N ALA A 153 -16.31 4.85 -11.26
CA ALA A 153 -16.29 3.41 -10.97
C ALA A 153 -15.25 2.65 -11.82
N GLY A 154 -14.65 1.62 -11.21
CA GLY A 154 -13.59 0.81 -11.82
C GLY A 154 -12.28 0.88 -11.06
N ALA A 155 -11.23 0.33 -11.69
CA ALA A 155 -9.89 0.20 -11.11
C ALA A 155 -9.26 1.55 -10.78
N VAL A 156 -8.56 1.61 -9.65
CA VAL A 156 -7.93 2.82 -9.10
C VAL A 156 -6.43 2.59 -8.91
N GLN A 157 -5.64 3.60 -9.25
CA GLN A 157 -4.25 3.73 -8.81
C GLN A 157 -4.22 4.68 -7.62
N LEU A 158 -3.64 4.24 -6.51
CA LEU A 158 -3.50 5.01 -5.27
C LEU A 158 -2.03 5.09 -4.89
N GLN A 159 -1.56 6.29 -4.56
CA GLN A 159 -0.31 6.46 -3.84
C GLN A 159 -0.51 7.31 -2.59
N VAL A 160 0.15 6.93 -1.50
CA VAL A 160 0.17 7.68 -0.25
C VAL A 160 1.61 7.83 0.22
N ALA A 161 2.04 9.07 0.44
CA ALA A 161 3.34 9.39 1.00
C ALA A 161 3.19 9.97 2.41
N PHE A 162 3.94 9.39 3.35
CA PHE A 162 3.98 9.80 4.74
C PHE A 162 5.30 10.52 5.03
N ALA A 163 5.28 11.65 5.71
CA ALA A 163 6.42 12.10 6.51
C ALA A 163 6.10 11.94 8.00
N VAL A 164 7.03 11.31 8.73
CA VAL A 164 6.83 10.89 10.13
C VAL A 164 8.05 11.16 10.99
N GLY A 165 7.86 11.29 12.30
CA GLY A 165 8.96 11.25 13.26
C GLY A 165 9.64 9.86 13.36
N PRO A 166 10.90 9.79 13.83
CA PRO A 166 11.73 8.58 13.79
C PRO A 166 11.20 7.39 14.61
N GLN A 167 10.35 7.63 15.59
CA GLN A 167 9.82 6.58 16.46
C GLN A 167 8.53 5.93 15.93
N ARG A 168 7.96 6.43 14.83
CA ARG A 168 6.65 5.98 14.36
C ARG A 168 6.78 4.78 13.42
N ASN A 169 6.01 3.72 13.69
CA ASN A 169 5.84 2.63 12.75
C ASN A 169 4.88 3.05 11.62
N TRP A 170 5.44 3.53 10.51
CA TRP A 170 4.66 4.04 9.38
C TRP A 170 3.74 3.00 8.73
N LEU A 171 4.05 1.69 8.84
CA LEU A 171 3.17 0.62 8.32
C LEU A 171 1.78 0.63 8.98
N THR A 172 1.71 1.03 10.26
CA THR A 172 0.44 1.10 11.00
C THR A 172 -0.46 2.25 10.58
N LEU A 173 0.05 3.19 9.78
CA LEU A 173 -0.71 4.32 9.25
C LEU A 173 -1.52 3.94 8.00
N TRP A 174 -1.15 2.85 7.31
CA TRP A 174 -1.71 2.52 6.01
C TRP A 174 -3.22 2.32 6.05
N LYS A 175 -3.68 1.34 6.84
CA LYS A 175 -5.10 0.99 6.93
C LYS A 175 -5.97 2.16 7.36
N PRO A 176 -5.71 2.87 8.49
CA PRO A 176 -6.56 3.98 8.89
C PRO A 176 -6.52 5.16 7.90
N THR A 177 -5.44 5.33 7.14
CA THR A 177 -5.39 6.34 6.07
C THR A 177 -6.26 5.93 4.88
N ILE A 178 -6.15 4.69 4.41
CA ILE A 178 -6.96 4.16 3.30
C ILE A 178 -8.45 4.16 3.68
N ASP A 179 -8.80 3.72 4.90
CA ASP A 179 -10.17 3.72 5.44
C ASP A 179 -10.83 5.12 5.40
N ALA A 180 -10.03 6.19 5.42
CA ALA A 180 -10.52 7.58 5.39
C ALA A 180 -10.71 8.14 3.97
N LEU A 181 -10.44 7.34 2.92
CA LEU A 181 -10.52 7.77 1.51
C LEU A 181 -11.87 7.45 0.87
N ASP A 182 -12.92 7.23 1.66
CA ASP A 182 -14.27 7.02 1.16
C ASP A 182 -14.80 8.15 0.24
N PRO A 183 -14.40 9.44 0.36
CA PRO A 183 -14.86 10.46 -0.59
C PRO A 183 -14.27 10.27 -2.00
N LEU A 184 -13.07 9.69 -2.10
CA LEU A 184 -12.42 9.42 -3.39
C LEU A 184 -12.87 8.08 -3.98
N LEU A 185 -12.94 7.05 -3.14
CA LEU A 185 -13.15 5.66 -3.56
C LEU A 185 -14.64 5.27 -3.60
N GLY A 186 -15.52 6.07 -2.99
CA GLY A 186 -16.89 5.66 -2.70
C GLY A 186 -16.96 4.72 -1.48
N ARG A 187 -18.18 4.39 -1.06
CA ARG A 187 -18.45 3.54 0.12
C ARG A 187 -18.98 2.18 -0.31
N THR A 188 -18.64 1.15 0.45
CA THR A 188 -19.24 -0.19 0.28
C THR A 188 -20.67 -0.25 0.84
N ARG A 189 -20.96 0.55 1.88
CA ARG A 189 -22.29 0.74 2.45
C ARG A 189 -22.48 2.18 2.90
N GLU A 190 -23.65 2.74 2.66
CA GLU A 190 -23.94 4.14 3.02
C GLU A 190 -24.01 4.37 4.54
N ASP A 191 -24.39 3.33 5.31
CA ASP A 191 -24.60 3.35 6.76
C ASP A 191 -23.31 3.13 7.58
N ARG A 192 -22.18 2.84 6.93
CA ARG A 192 -20.95 2.45 7.60
C ARG A 192 -19.79 3.37 7.22
N ASP A 193 -19.47 4.31 8.11
CA ASP A 193 -18.29 5.16 7.97
C ASP A 193 -17.00 4.34 8.04
N TRP A 194 -15.96 4.81 7.32
CA TRP A 194 -14.62 4.20 7.28
C TRP A 194 -14.54 2.85 6.54
N HIS A 195 -15.46 2.62 5.60
CA HIS A 195 -15.49 1.45 4.72
C HIS A 195 -15.48 1.84 3.23
N PRO A 196 -14.35 2.37 2.75
CA PRO A 196 -14.19 2.74 1.34
C PRO A 196 -14.30 1.50 0.45
N GLN A 197 -14.55 1.70 -0.84
CA GLN A 197 -14.38 0.66 -1.85
C GLN A 197 -12.88 0.47 -2.20
N ASP A 198 -12.05 0.20 -1.19
CA ASP A 198 -10.59 0.01 -1.33
C ASP A 198 -10.21 -1.26 -2.10
N GLY A 199 -11.13 -2.21 -2.23
CA GLY A 199 -11.06 -3.29 -3.21
C GLY A 199 -10.79 -2.80 -4.64
N ARG A 200 -11.21 -1.57 -5.01
CA ARG A 200 -11.01 -1.00 -6.35
C ARG A 200 -9.55 -0.67 -6.66
N ILE A 201 -8.70 -0.57 -5.63
CA ILE A 201 -7.28 -0.22 -5.80
C ILE A 201 -6.56 -1.40 -6.43
N THR A 202 -6.09 -1.25 -7.68
CA THR A 202 -5.35 -2.28 -8.41
C THR A 202 -3.85 -2.01 -8.47
N ASP A 203 -3.44 -0.78 -8.17
CA ASP A 203 -2.05 -0.35 -8.02
C ASP A 203 -1.94 0.56 -6.80
N LEU A 204 -1.10 0.19 -5.84
CA LEU A 204 -0.92 0.84 -4.55
C LEU A 204 0.57 1.15 -4.34
N GLY A 205 0.92 2.42 -4.16
CA GLY A 205 2.25 2.86 -3.74
C GLY A 205 2.22 3.54 -2.37
N LEU A 206 3.02 3.08 -1.42
CA LEU A 206 3.09 3.60 -0.06
C LEU A 206 4.51 4.03 0.24
N HIS A 207 4.71 5.30 0.62
CA HIS A 207 6.03 5.92 0.75
C HIS A 207 6.23 6.49 2.14
N VAL A 208 7.46 6.47 2.65
CA VAL A 208 7.81 7.14 3.91
C VAL A 208 9.07 8.00 3.80
N THR A 209 9.04 9.11 4.50
CA THR A 209 10.21 9.94 4.82
C THR A 209 10.25 10.15 6.32
N VAL A 210 11.42 9.94 6.93
CA VAL A 210 11.62 10.24 8.35
C VAL A 210 12.10 11.69 8.50
N ASP A 211 11.40 12.46 9.29
CA ASP A 211 11.73 13.84 9.64
C ASP A 211 11.65 14.03 11.15
N SER A 212 12.79 14.32 11.78
CA SER A 212 12.89 14.47 13.24
C SER A 212 12.13 15.69 13.78
N SER A 213 11.84 16.69 12.94
CA SER A 213 11.12 17.90 13.35
C SER A 213 9.62 17.68 13.57
N LEU A 214 9.06 16.57 13.08
CA LEU A 214 7.62 16.30 13.18
C LEU A 214 7.19 15.80 14.57
N GLY A 215 8.11 15.32 15.41
CA GLY A 215 7.75 14.72 16.69
C GLY A 215 6.76 13.56 16.50
N HIS A 216 5.51 13.75 16.96
CA HIS A 216 4.44 12.76 16.80
C HIS A 216 3.52 12.99 15.60
N ASP A 217 3.61 14.14 14.97
CA ASP A 217 2.77 14.53 13.85
C ASP A 217 3.09 13.70 12.60
N VAL A 218 2.11 13.63 11.71
CA VAL A 218 2.23 12.93 10.43
C VAL A 218 1.79 13.88 9.34
N LEU A 219 2.64 14.09 8.33
CA LEU A 219 2.22 14.68 7.07
C LEU A 219 1.83 13.55 6.13
N VAL A 220 0.61 13.60 5.59
CA VAL A 220 0.08 12.62 4.64
C VAL A 220 -0.18 13.35 3.32
N SER A 221 0.41 12.87 2.24
CA SER A 221 0.13 13.31 0.88
C SER A 221 -0.48 12.16 0.07
N ILE A 222 -1.64 12.39 -0.54
CA ILE A 222 -2.46 11.38 -1.21
C ILE A 222 -2.60 11.75 -2.67
N ALA A 223 -2.39 10.79 -3.56
CA ALA A 223 -2.68 10.92 -4.98
C ALA A 223 -3.48 9.70 -5.44
N ALA A 224 -4.61 9.94 -6.10
CA ALA A 224 -5.48 8.87 -6.56
C ALA A 224 -6.11 9.23 -7.90
N ALA A 225 -6.18 8.26 -8.80
CA ALA A 225 -6.77 8.43 -10.12
C ALA A 225 -7.38 7.10 -10.61
N ALA A 226 -8.29 7.19 -11.58
CA ALA A 226 -8.72 6.01 -12.32
C ALA A 226 -7.51 5.35 -12.99
N ALA A 227 -7.39 4.03 -12.88
CA ALA A 227 -6.36 3.30 -13.58
C ALA A 227 -6.60 3.43 -15.09
N ALA A 228 -5.54 3.71 -15.84
CA ALA A 228 -5.63 3.70 -17.29
C ALA A 228 -6.13 2.33 -17.74
N THR A 229 -7.26 2.28 -18.43
CA THR A 229 -7.71 1.06 -19.11
C THR A 229 -6.62 0.70 -20.11
N GLY A 230 -5.94 -0.41 -19.87
CA GLY A 230 -4.85 -0.85 -20.73
C GLY A 230 -5.37 -0.98 -22.16
N LYS A 231 -4.95 -0.07 -23.05
CA LYS A 231 -4.83 -0.44 -24.46
C LYS A 231 -3.80 -1.56 -24.48
N ALA A 232 -4.24 -2.76 -24.84
CA ALA A 232 -3.35 -3.82 -25.25
C ALA A 232 -2.42 -3.25 -26.32
N LEU A 233 -1.14 -3.05 -25.97
CA LEU A 233 -0.11 -2.83 -26.97
C LEU A 233 0.12 -4.18 -27.63
N SER A 234 -0.62 -4.41 -28.72
CA SER A 234 -0.29 -5.43 -29.71
C SER A 234 1.11 -5.13 -30.25
N ARG A 235 2.05 -6.02 -29.99
CA ARG A 235 3.19 -6.29 -30.87
C ARG A 235 3.42 -7.79 -30.91
#